data_AF-A0A0G0V4N0-F1
#
_entry.id   AF-A0A0G0V4N0-F1
#
_cell.length_a   1.000
_cell.length_b   1.000
_cell.length_c   1.000
_cell.angle_alpha   90.00
_cell.angle_beta   90.00
_cell.angle_gamma   90.00
#
_symmetry.space_group_name_H-M   'P 1'
#
loop_
_entity.id
_entity.type
_entity.pdbx_description
1 polymer ?
#
loop_
_entity_poly.entity_id
_entity_poly.type
_entity_poly.pdbx_seq_one_letter_code
_entity_poly.pdbx_strand_id
1 'polypeptide(L)'
;MKTRLTRVRLLLIITVLSIAAVSLFLLSFKQTLINNPSSSIINPSTLPTPTPYALPAIPPQKILPTDYHIFQTFNNCGPAAFSMALRFYGITESQATLGQALRPYQVPSGDNDDKSVTLEEMAEKSKEYGFTPIHRPMGNPDLIKKFIANDMPVIARTWTKPNEDIGHYRVIKGYDETLGIFIQDDSLQNKNLEYSYSDFNEIWKKFNYEYLVLVPKDRVQIANAILGEYTDVKVAWQDAVKNSENQLRSDSNDIYARFNLSVALFNVGDYRRSVEEFEKVENLLPFRTLWYQIEPIQAYFELGNYDRVFEITNKVLNNYNRAFSELYILRGKIYQKQGKTALVRAEFEKAVFYNGNLAEAQALLEST
;
A
#
# COMPACT_ATOMS: atom_id res chain seq x y z
N MET A 1 42.83 54.87 -36.35
CA MET A 1 42.80 55.39 -34.95
C MET A 1 41.46 56.02 -34.52
N LYS A 2 40.72 56.74 -35.38
CA LYS A 2 39.45 57.42 -35.00
C LYS A 2 38.28 56.49 -34.63
N THR A 3 38.20 55.28 -35.19
CA THR A 3 37.08 54.32 -34.98
C THR A 3 37.17 53.50 -33.69
N ARG A 4 38.36 53.36 -33.11
CA ARG A 4 38.57 52.65 -31.84
C ARG A 4 38.16 53.52 -30.64
N LEU A 5 38.36 54.84 -30.74
CA LEU A 5 38.04 55.81 -29.70
C LEU A 5 36.52 56.02 -29.54
N THR A 6 35.75 55.91 -30.62
CA THR A 6 34.27 56.00 -30.59
C THR A 6 33.61 54.78 -29.96
N ARG A 7 34.15 53.57 -30.19
CA ARG A 7 33.62 52.34 -29.55
C ARG A 7 33.88 52.30 -28.04
N VAL A 8 35.04 52.80 -27.59
CA VAL A 8 35.38 52.88 -26.16
C VAL A 8 34.48 53.91 -25.45
N ARG A 9 34.20 55.06 -26.08
CA ARG A 9 33.26 56.05 -25.53
C ARG A 9 31.82 55.53 -25.44
N LEU A 10 31.36 54.77 -26.42
CA LEU A 10 30.03 54.18 -26.42
C LEU A 10 29.87 53.12 -25.31
N LEU A 11 30.87 52.25 -25.12
CA LEU A 11 30.87 51.28 -24.02
C LEU A 11 30.88 51.98 -22.65
N LEU A 12 31.68 53.04 -22.48
CA LEU A 12 31.72 53.77 -21.21
C LEU A 12 30.36 54.40 -20.87
N ILE A 13 29.67 54.98 -21.86
CA ILE A 13 28.35 55.59 -21.67
C ILE A 13 27.30 54.53 -21.28
N ILE A 14 27.31 53.35 -21.93
CA ILE A 14 26.39 52.25 -21.61
C ILE A 14 26.65 51.73 -20.18
N THR A 15 27.91 51.65 -19.77
CA THR A 15 28.29 51.16 -18.43
C THR A 15 27.90 52.15 -17.33
N VAL A 16 28.02 53.46 -17.58
CA VAL A 16 27.58 54.50 -16.64
C VAL A 16 26.06 54.53 -16.52
N LEU A 17 25.33 54.35 -17.63
CA LEU A 17 23.86 54.29 -17.63
C LEU A 17 23.33 53.06 -16.89
N SER A 18 23.97 51.89 -17.03
CA SER A 18 23.56 50.69 -16.31
C SER A 18 23.83 50.77 -14.81
N ILE A 19 24.95 51.37 -14.39
CA ILE A 19 25.24 51.63 -12.96
C ILE A 19 24.23 52.63 -12.37
N ALA A 20 23.86 53.67 -13.12
CA ALA A 20 22.85 54.64 -12.69
C ALA A 20 21.45 53.99 -12.54
N ALA A 21 21.07 53.10 -13.47
CA ALA A 21 19.79 52.39 -13.41
C ALA A 21 19.71 51.41 -12.21
N VAL A 22 20.80 50.68 -11.93
CA VAL A 22 20.86 49.79 -10.75
C VAL A 22 20.82 50.59 -9.45
N SER A 23 21.49 51.74 -9.40
CA SER A 23 21.49 52.63 -8.22
C SER A 23 20.10 53.23 -7.96
N LEU A 24 19.38 53.66 -9.01
CA LEU A 24 18.01 54.15 -8.92
C LEU A 24 17.03 53.04 -8.51
N PHE A 25 17.21 51.82 -9.00
CA PHE A 25 16.41 50.66 -8.60
C PHE A 25 16.60 50.35 -7.10
N LEU A 26 17.85 50.32 -6.64
CA LEU A 26 18.19 50.07 -5.23
C LEU A 26 17.67 51.19 -4.29
N LEU A 27 17.72 52.46 -4.74
CA LEU A 27 17.14 53.58 -4.00
C LEU A 27 15.61 53.48 -3.90
N SER A 28 14.92 53.11 -4.99
CA SER A 28 13.46 52.90 -4.95
C SER A 28 13.08 51.71 -4.06
N PHE A 29 13.84 50.61 -4.13
CA PHE A 29 13.60 49.41 -3.32
C PHE A 29 13.78 49.67 -1.82
N LYS A 30 14.76 50.52 -1.48
CA LYS A 30 14.99 50.96 -0.09
C LYS A 30 13.87 51.87 0.41
N GLN A 31 13.27 52.68 -0.47
CA GLN A 31 12.16 53.56 -0.12
C GLN A 31 10.84 52.80 0.08
N THR A 32 10.64 51.68 -0.63
CA THR A 32 9.50 50.78 -0.41
C THR A 32 9.60 50.01 0.91
N LEU A 33 10.81 49.72 1.40
CA LEU A 33 11.03 49.02 2.69
C LEU A 33 10.83 49.91 3.93
N ILE A 34 10.86 51.25 3.79
CA ILE A 34 10.77 52.18 4.92
C ILE A 34 9.31 52.65 5.17
N ASN A 35 8.41 52.47 4.20
CA ASN A 35 7.01 52.91 4.30
C ASN A 35 6.03 51.75 4.52
N ASN A 36 6.34 50.81 5.42
CA ASN A 36 5.32 49.89 5.94
C ASN A 36 4.64 50.52 7.16
N PRO A 37 3.30 50.72 7.14
CA PRO A 37 2.58 51.17 8.32
C PRO A 37 2.70 50.11 9.42
N SER A 38 2.85 50.59 10.66
CA SER A 38 3.07 49.82 11.87
C SER A 38 2.22 48.55 11.93
N SER A 39 2.87 47.40 11.80
CA SER A 39 2.27 46.09 12.08
C SER A 39 1.89 46.04 13.56
N SER A 40 0.60 46.10 13.84
CA SER A 40 0.06 45.75 15.16
C SER A 40 0.57 44.36 15.54
N ILE A 41 1.23 44.26 16.68
CA ILE A 41 1.65 42.98 17.27
C ILE A 41 0.37 42.24 17.66
N ILE A 42 -0.12 41.38 16.77
CA ILE A 42 -1.16 40.41 17.09
C ILE A 42 -0.44 39.30 17.85
N ASN A 43 -0.66 39.21 19.16
CA ASN A 43 -0.25 38.05 19.94
C ASN A 43 -0.77 36.80 19.21
N PRO A 44 0.07 35.78 18.93
CA PRO A 44 -0.41 34.53 18.36
C PRO A 44 -1.44 33.96 19.33
N SER A 45 -2.72 34.02 18.93
CA SER A 45 -3.78 33.30 19.60
C SER A 45 -3.34 31.84 19.61
N THR A 46 -3.04 31.31 20.80
CA THR A 46 -2.85 29.88 21.01
C THR A 46 -4.16 29.23 20.58
N LEU A 47 -4.23 28.73 19.33
CA LEU A 47 -5.32 27.87 18.95
C LEU A 47 -5.34 26.74 19.98
N PRO A 48 -6.49 26.44 20.61
CA PRO A 48 -6.57 25.30 21.49
C PRO A 48 -6.11 24.08 20.68
N THR A 49 -5.05 23.42 21.16
CA THR A 49 -4.63 22.13 20.62
C THR A 49 -5.88 21.24 20.58
N PRO A 50 -6.26 20.67 19.42
CA PRO A 50 -7.45 19.86 19.34
C PRO A 50 -7.39 18.79 20.43
N THR A 51 -8.38 18.79 21.31
CA THR A 51 -8.46 17.79 22.38
C THR A 51 -8.50 16.41 21.71
N PRO A 52 -7.63 15.47 22.10
CA PRO A 52 -7.62 14.14 21.51
C PRO A 52 -9.03 13.53 21.57
N TYR A 53 -9.51 13.00 20.44
CA TYR A 53 -10.79 12.33 20.41
C TYR A 53 -10.76 11.13 21.37
N ALA A 54 -11.57 11.18 22.43
CA ALA A 54 -11.61 10.12 23.43
C ALA A 54 -12.32 8.89 22.85
N LEU A 55 -11.59 7.78 22.70
CA LEU A 55 -12.18 6.52 22.28
C LEU A 55 -13.13 5.96 23.34
N PRO A 56 -14.25 5.33 22.94
CA PRO A 56 -15.09 4.58 23.86
C PRO A 56 -14.29 3.51 24.63
N ALA A 57 -14.75 3.18 25.83
CA ALA A 57 -14.17 2.09 26.60
C ALA A 57 -14.26 0.78 25.81
N ILE A 58 -13.16 0.04 25.77
CA ILE A 58 -13.06 -1.25 25.08
C ILE A 58 -13.58 -2.33 26.03
N PRO A 59 -14.66 -3.06 25.70
CA PRO A 59 -15.13 -4.16 26.55
C PRO A 59 -14.11 -5.31 26.57
N PRO A 60 -14.09 -6.16 27.60
CA PRO A 60 -13.13 -7.28 27.70
C PRO A 60 -13.34 -8.36 26.63
N GLN A 61 -14.53 -8.41 26.04
CA GLN A 61 -14.85 -9.29 24.91
C GLN A 61 -15.87 -8.59 24.02
N LYS A 62 -15.81 -8.86 22.72
CA LYS A 62 -16.86 -8.44 21.79
C LYS A 62 -16.86 -9.36 20.58
N ILE A 63 -18.04 -9.70 20.09
CA ILE A 63 -18.24 -10.38 18.81
C ILE A 63 -19.26 -9.56 18.04
N LEU A 64 -18.92 -9.21 16.80
CA LEU A 64 -19.81 -8.50 15.90
C LEU A 64 -20.93 -9.45 15.40
N PRO A 65 -22.20 -9.04 15.47
CA PRO A 65 -23.32 -9.90 15.10
C PRO A 65 -23.44 -10.00 13.57
N THR A 66 -22.82 -11.02 12.99
CA THR A 66 -23.06 -11.45 11.60
C THR A 66 -23.16 -12.97 11.55
N ASP A 67 -24.21 -13.47 10.92
CA ASP A 67 -24.46 -14.90 10.70
C ASP A 67 -24.04 -15.36 9.28
N TYR A 68 -23.74 -14.41 8.41
CA TYR A 68 -23.34 -14.66 7.03
C TYR A 68 -21.88 -15.10 6.95
N HIS A 69 -21.72 -16.30 6.40
CA HIS A 69 -20.46 -16.89 6.04
C HIS A 69 -20.62 -17.56 4.68
N ILE A 70 -19.54 -17.59 3.90
CA ILE A 70 -19.55 -18.25 2.61
C ILE A 70 -18.25 -19.01 2.39
N PHE A 71 -18.36 -20.24 1.88
CA PHE A 71 -17.21 -20.98 1.38
C PHE A 71 -16.77 -20.40 0.04
N GLN A 72 -15.47 -20.20 -0.13
CA GLN A 72 -14.94 -19.63 -1.36
C GLN A 72 -15.05 -20.60 -2.53
N THR A 73 -15.16 -20.06 -3.74
CA THR A 73 -14.78 -20.76 -4.96
C THR A 73 -13.26 -20.77 -5.13
N PHE A 74 -12.77 -21.49 -6.16
CA PHE A 74 -11.34 -21.63 -6.43
C PHE A 74 -10.62 -20.27 -6.49
N ASN A 75 -9.54 -20.13 -5.70
CA ASN A 75 -8.76 -18.89 -5.50
C ASN A 75 -9.56 -17.63 -5.10
N ASN A 76 -10.78 -17.78 -4.59
CA ASN A 76 -11.67 -16.66 -4.29
C ASN A 76 -11.64 -16.18 -2.83
N CYS A 77 -10.59 -16.48 -2.06
CA CYS A 77 -10.51 -16.14 -0.64
C CYS A 77 -10.68 -14.62 -0.39
N GLY A 78 -10.05 -13.78 -1.20
CA GLY A 78 -10.17 -12.32 -1.11
C GLY A 78 -11.61 -11.85 -1.35
N PRO A 79 -12.20 -12.12 -2.53
CA PRO A 79 -13.59 -11.77 -2.80
C PRO A 79 -14.62 -12.37 -1.81
N ALA A 80 -14.37 -13.58 -1.28
CA ALA A 80 -15.22 -14.17 -0.24
C ALA A 80 -15.10 -13.42 1.10
N ALA A 81 -13.89 -13.12 1.56
CA ALA A 81 -13.65 -12.33 2.76
C ALA A 81 -14.23 -10.91 2.63
N PHE A 82 -14.08 -10.29 1.46
CA PHE A 82 -14.65 -8.97 1.19
C PHE A 82 -16.18 -9.00 1.19
N SER A 83 -16.80 -10.02 0.59
CA SER A 83 -18.25 -10.23 0.65
C SER A 83 -18.76 -10.39 2.10
N MET A 84 -18.06 -11.17 2.92
CA MET A 84 -18.40 -11.33 4.35
C MET A 84 -18.27 -10.00 5.13
N ALA A 85 -17.21 -9.22 4.87
CA ALA A 85 -17.02 -7.91 5.50
C ALA A 85 -18.08 -6.88 5.07
N LEU A 86 -18.45 -6.85 3.78
CA LEU A 86 -19.52 -5.99 3.27
C LEU A 86 -20.88 -6.34 3.90
N ARG A 87 -21.15 -7.63 4.13
CA ARG A 87 -22.41 -8.06 4.74
C ARG A 87 -22.60 -7.53 6.15
N PHE A 88 -21.54 -7.37 6.93
CA PHE A 88 -21.62 -6.76 8.25
C PHE A 88 -22.23 -5.34 8.19
N TYR A 89 -21.98 -4.59 7.12
CA TYR A 89 -22.55 -3.27 6.88
C TYR A 89 -23.92 -3.29 6.16
N GLY A 90 -24.55 -4.46 6.06
CA GLY A 90 -25.83 -4.64 5.37
C GLY A 90 -25.73 -4.66 3.84
N ILE A 91 -24.52 -4.65 3.28
CA ILE A 91 -24.30 -4.65 1.83
C ILE A 91 -24.29 -6.10 1.33
N THR A 92 -25.18 -6.40 0.39
CA THR A 92 -25.30 -7.72 -0.21
C THR A 92 -24.58 -7.74 -1.54
N GLU A 93 -23.27 -8.01 -1.50
CA GLU A 93 -22.48 -8.26 -2.70
C GLU A 93 -21.91 -9.69 -2.67
N SER A 94 -21.95 -10.38 -3.80
CA SER A 94 -21.52 -11.78 -3.89
C SER A 94 -20.02 -11.90 -4.14
N GLN A 95 -19.41 -12.97 -3.65
CA GLN A 95 -18.02 -13.31 -3.98
C GLN A 95 -17.80 -13.48 -5.49
N ALA A 96 -18.84 -13.84 -6.25
CA ALA A 96 -18.77 -14.02 -7.70
C ALA A 96 -18.66 -12.66 -8.40
N THR A 97 -19.50 -11.69 -8.02
CA THR A 97 -19.42 -10.31 -8.53
C THR A 97 -18.08 -9.68 -8.20
N LEU A 98 -17.63 -9.80 -6.95
CA LEU A 98 -16.34 -9.26 -6.51
C LEU A 98 -15.17 -9.95 -7.21
N GLY A 99 -15.25 -11.27 -7.38
CA GLY A 99 -14.25 -12.02 -8.14
C GLY A 99 -14.18 -11.56 -9.60
N GLN A 100 -15.32 -11.35 -10.26
CA GLN A 100 -15.34 -10.83 -11.63
C GLN A 100 -14.82 -9.40 -11.74
N ALA A 101 -14.99 -8.58 -10.71
CA ALA A 101 -14.45 -7.22 -10.69
C ALA A 101 -12.93 -7.19 -10.47
N LEU A 102 -12.44 -7.96 -9.49
CA LEU A 102 -11.05 -7.86 -9.00
C LEU A 102 -10.10 -8.81 -9.73
N ARG A 103 -10.55 -10.02 -10.05
CA ARG A 103 -9.75 -11.08 -10.71
C ARG A 103 -10.56 -11.75 -11.83
N PRO A 104 -10.89 -11.04 -12.92
CA PRO A 104 -11.83 -11.52 -13.94
C PRO A 104 -11.39 -12.80 -14.66
N TYR A 105 -10.08 -13.07 -14.75
CA TYR A 105 -9.56 -14.26 -15.41
C TYR A 105 -9.56 -15.49 -14.48
N GLN A 106 -10.76 -16.06 -14.29
CA GLN A 106 -10.98 -17.20 -13.41
C GLN A 106 -11.05 -18.52 -14.19
N VAL A 107 -10.12 -19.43 -13.92
CA VAL A 107 -10.07 -20.75 -14.55
C VAL A 107 -10.27 -21.83 -13.48
N PRO A 108 -11.36 -22.61 -13.52
CA PRO A 108 -11.67 -23.59 -12.47
C PRO A 108 -10.61 -24.67 -12.21
N SER A 109 -9.81 -25.03 -13.22
CA SER A 109 -8.68 -25.98 -13.07
C SER A 109 -7.46 -25.35 -12.39
N GLY A 110 -7.44 -24.03 -12.24
CA GLY A 110 -6.35 -23.25 -11.69
C GLY A 110 -5.17 -23.04 -12.62
N ASP A 111 -5.07 -23.69 -13.78
CA ASP A 111 -4.02 -23.35 -14.75
C ASP A 111 -4.34 -22.02 -15.44
N ASN A 112 -3.36 -21.12 -15.49
CA ASN A 112 -3.52 -19.77 -16.04
C ASN A 112 -4.63 -18.93 -15.36
N ASP A 113 -5.01 -19.25 -14.12
CA ASP A 113 -5.96 -18.47 -13.29
C ASP A 113 -5.27 -17.30 -12.58
N ASP A 114 -5.98 -16.18 -12.41
CA ASP A 114 -5.54 -15.09 -11.53
C ASP A 114 -5.66 -15.51 -10.05
N LYS A 115 -4.50 -15.63 -9.40
CA LYS A 115 -4.32 -16.39 -8.15
C LYS A 115 -4.77 -15.66 -6.90
N SER A 116 -4.84 -14.34 -6.93
CA SER A 116 -5.03 -13.56 -5.72
C SER A 116 -5.51 -12.16 -6.05
N VAL A 117 -6.12 -11.53 -5.06
CA VAL A 117 -6.34 -10.09 -5.03
C VAL A 117 -5.49 -9.55 -3.88
N THR A 118 -5.00 -8.33 -3.97
CA THR A 118 -4.28 -7.63 -2.90
C THR A 118 -5.24 -6.91 -1.93
N LEU A 119 -4.76 -6.55 -0.73
CA LEU A 119 -5.54 -5.70 0.18
C LEU A 119 -5.79 -4.32 -0.43
N GLU A 120 -4.86 -3.81 -1.23
CA GLU A 120 -4.96 -2.49 -1.88
C GLU A 120 -6.07 -2.47 -2.95
N GLU A 121 -6.18 -3.50 -3.78
CA GLU A 121 -7.27 -3.60 -4.76
C GLU A 121 -8.64 -3.69 -4.06
N MET A 122 -8.74 -4.46 -2.97
CA MET A 122 -9.97 -4.51 -2.17
C MET A 122 -10.26 -3.16 -1.50
N ALA A 123 -9.23 -2.47 -1.00
CA ALA A 123 -9.35 -1.13 -0.45
C ALA A 123 -9.92 -0.17 -1.50
N GLU A 124 -9.32 -0.09 -2.68
CA GLU A 124 -9.79 0.77 -3.77
C GLU A 124 -11.25 0.43 -4.15
N LYS A 125 -11.55 -0.85 -4.36
CA LYS A 125 -12.90 -1.30 -4.70
C LYS A 125 -13.93 -0.96 -3.62
N SER A 126 -13.54 -0.93 -2.34
CA SER A 126 -14.45 -0.56 -1.25
C SER A 126 -14.97 0.87 -1.32
N LYS A 127 -14.25 1.78 -2.02
CA LYS A 127 -14.67 3.17 -2.17
C LYS A 127 -15.97 3.29 -2.98
N GLU A 128 -16.23 2.37 -3.91
CA GLU A 128 -17.50 2.31 -4.66
C GLU A 128 -18.71 2.05 -3.76
N TYR A 129 -18.50 1.41 -2.60
CA TYR A 129 -19.52 1.17 -1.57
C TYR A 129 -19.57 2.28 -0.51
N GLY A 130 -18.81 3.37 -0.71
CA GLY A 130 -18.83 4.55 0.15
C GLY A 130 -17.91 4.48 1.37
N PHE A 131 -17.02 3.49 1.46
CA PHE A 131 -16.05 3.39 2.55
C PHE A 131 -14.83 4.29 2.36
N THR A 132 -14.19 4.63 3.48
CA THR A 132 -12.81 5.15 3.53
C THR A 132 -11.92 4.00 3.99
N PRO A 133 -11.28 3.24 3.09
CA PRO A 133 -10.49 2.08 3.50
C PRO A 133 -9.24 2.48 4.26
N ILE A 134 -8.86 1.66 5.24
CA ILE A 134 -7.57 1.72 5.92
C ILE A 134 -6.85 0.41 5.67
N HIS A 135 -5.82 0.44 4.84
CA HIS A 135 -4.87 -0.65 4.63
C HIS A 135 -3.53 -0.28 5.28
N ARG A 136 -3.05 -1.08 6.24
CA ARG A 136 -1.80 -0.80 6.96
C ARG A 136 -1.05 -2.09 7.34
N PRO A 137 0.28 -2.04 7.48
CA PRO A 137 1.06 -3.07 8.17
C PRO A 137 0.92 -2.93 9.70
N MET A 138 1.66 -3.74 10.46
CA MET A 138 1.80 -3.60 11.92
C MET A 138 0.48 -3.73 12.70
N GLY A 139 -0.45 -4.50 12.16
CA GLY A 139 -1.60 -4.96 12.93
C GLY A 139 -1.15 -5.79 14.13
N ASN A 140 -1.92 -5.70 15.21
CA ASN A 140 -1.67 -6.43 16.45
C ASN A 140 -2.97 -6.55 17.24
N PRO A 141 -3.06 -7.45 18.24
CA PRO A 141 -4.25 -7.60 19.07
C PRO A 141 -4.83 -6.28 19.58
N ASP A 142 -4.03 -5.39 20.15
CA ASP A 142 -4.54 -4.16 20.76
C ASP A 142 -5.17 -3.20 19.75
N LEU A 143 -4.60 -3.14 18.54
CA LEU A 143 -5.16 -2.34 17.45
C LEU A 143 -6.45 -2.97 16.90
N ILE A 144 -6.46 -4.28 16.66
CA ILE A 144 -7.63 -4.97 16.09
C ILE A 144 -8.82 -4.91 17.04
N LYS A 145 -8.61 -5.14 18.35
CA LYS A 145 -9.70 -5.04 19.36
C LYS A 145 -10.35 -3.67 19.35
N LYS A 146 -9.59 -2.59 19.18
CA LYS A 146 -10.13 -1.22 19.09
C LYS A 146 -11.08 -1.06 17.92
N PHE A 147 -10.74 -1.60 16.74
CA PHE A 147 -11.65 -1.58 15.58
C PHE A 147 -12.91 -2.40 15.83
N ILE A 148 -12.78 -3.63 16.35
CA ILE A 148 -13.92 -4.48 16.69
C ILE A 148 -14.82 -3.83 17.75
N ALA A 149 -14.24 -3.28 18.82
CA ALA A 149 -14.94 -2.55 19.87
C ALA A 149 -15.78 -1.38 19.32
N ASN A 150 -15.39 -0.83 18.17
CA ASN A 150 -16.07 0.25 17.47
C ASN A 150 -16.84 -0.19 16.21
N ASP A 151 -17.26 -1.46 16.15
CA ASP A 151 -18.13 -2.00 15.11
C ASP A 151 -17.51 -1.96 13.70
N MET A 152 -16.20 -2.24 13.60
CA MET A 152 -15.50 -2.32 12.33
C MET A 152 -14.75 -3.67 12.24
N PRO A 153 -15.26 -4.67 11.48
CA PRO A 153 -14.53 -5.91 11.24
C PRO A 153 -13.24 -5.64 10.47
N VAL A 154 -12.29 -6.55 10.62
CA VAL A 154 -10.95 -6.41 10.02
C VAL A 154 -10.67 -7.58 9.10
N ILE A 155 -10.26 -7.30 7.86
CA ILE A 155 -9.76 -8.30 6.92
C ILE A 155 -8.25 -8.38 7.09
N ALA A 156 -7.72 -9.57 7.38
CA ALA A 156 -6.29 -9.80 7.53
C ALA A 156 -5.76 -10.69 6.40
N ARG A 157 -4.51 -10.44 5.97
CA ARG A 157 -3.77 -11.29 5.03
C ARG A 157 -2.89 -12.26 5.81
N THR A 158 -3.07 -13.56 5.63
CA THR A 158 -2.32 -14.58 6.38
C THR A 158 -1.84 -15.70 5.46
N TRP A 159 -0.98 -16.60 5.96
CA TRP A 159 -0.95 -17.95 5.40
C TRP A 159 -2.22 -18.70 5.80
N THR A 160 -2.65 -19.66 4.98
CA THR A 160 -3.78 -20.54 5.32
C THR A 160 -3.49 -21.32 6.62
N LYS A 161 -2.28 -21.86 6.74
CA LYS A 161 -1.76 -22.56 7.93
C LYS A 161 -0.27 -22.25 8.15
N PRO A 162 0.28 -22.46 9.37
CA PRO A 162 1.67 -22.12 9.70
C PRO A 162 2.75 -22.70 8.77
N ASN A 163 2.56 -23.93 8.29
CA ASN A 163 3.54 -24.69 7.50
C ASN A 163 3.13 -24.83 6.02
N GLU A 164 2.35 -23.89 5.51
CA GLU A 164 1.93 -23.83 4.10
C GLU A 164 2.44 -22.54 3.44
N ASP A 165 2.32 -22.46 2.11
CA ASP A 165 2.74 -21.31 1.29
C ASP A 165 1.59 -20.71 0.47
N ILE A 166 0.35 -20.90 0.93
CA ILE A 166 -0.87 -20.42 0.27
C ILE A 166 -1.37 -19.19 1.01
N GLY A 167 -1.34 -18.05 0.32
CA GLY A 167 -1.83 -16.77 0.83
C GLY A 167 -3.35 -16.80 0.97
N HIS A 168 -3.86 -16.25 2.07
CA HIS A 168 -5.26 -16.38 2.46
C HIS A 168 -5.79 -15.12 3.14
N TYR A 169 -7.12 -15.05 3.22
CA TYR A 169 -7.84 -13.94 3.83
C TYR A 169 -8.77 -14.41 4.92
N ARG A 170 -8.81 -13.64 6.00
CA ARG A 170 -9.59 -13.93 7.20
C ARG A 170 -10.33 -12.67 7.64
N VAL A 171 -11.58 -12.80 8.05
CA VAL A 171 -12.37 -11.69 8.60
C VAL A 171 -12.42 -11.82 10.11
N ILE A 172 -11.62 -11.02 10.81
CA ILE A 172 -11.67 -10.90 12.26
C ILE A 172 -12.91 -10.09 12.63
N LYS A 173 -13.77 -10.68 13.46
CA LYS A 173 -15.05 -10.08 13.87
C LYS A 173 -15.26 -10.11 15.38
N GLY A 174 -14.33 -10.66 16.14
CA GLY A 174 -14.43 -10.71 17.59
C GLY A 174 -13.10 -10.94 18.29
N TYR A 175 -13.12 -10.74 19.60
CA TYR A 175 -12.01 -11.02 20.50
C TYR A 175 -12.52 -11.32 21.91
N ASP A 176 -11.70 -12.03 22.68
CA ASP A 176 -11.86 -12.23 24.12
C ASP A 176 -10.49 -12.05 24.80
N GLU A 177 -10.37 -11.02 25.64
CA GLU A 177 -9.14 -10.69 26.37
C GLU A 177 -8.80 -11.71 27.46
N THR A 178 -9.79 -12.34 28.06
CA THR A 178 -9.58 -13.33 29.11
C THR A 178 -8.96 -14.59 28.54
N LEU A 179 -9.41 -14.98 27.34
CA LEU A 179 -8.90 -16.15 26.62
C LEU A 179 -7.69 -15.84 25.74
N GLY A 180 -7.47 -14.57 25.39
CA GLY A 180 -6.39 -14.15 24.50
C GLY A 180 -6.59 -14.62 23.06
N ILE A 181 -7.83 -14.55 22.56
CA ILE A 181 -8.20 -15.08 21.25
C ILE A 181 -8.83 -14.03 20.34
N PHE A 182 -8.64 -14.21 19.03
CA PHE A 182 -9.50 -13.64 18.00
C PHE A 182 -10.58 -14.64 17.60
N ILE A 183 -11.75 -14.11 17.22
CA ILE A 183 -12.84 -14.84 16.61
C ILE A 183 -12.99 -14.36 15.18
N GLN A 184 -12.85 -15.28 14.22
CA GLN A 184 -12.73 -14.95 12.81
C GLN A 184 -13.49 -15.92 11.89
N ASP A 185 -13.90 -15.40 10.74
CA ASP A 185 -14.57 -16.14 9.69
C ASP A 185 -13.59 -16.40 8.53
N ASP A 186 -13.48 -17.66 8.12
CA ASP A 186 -12.55 -18.16 7.11
C ASP A 186 -13.31 -18.91 6.01
N SER A 187 -13.08 -18.53 4.75
CA SER A 187 -13.82 -19.07 3.60
C SER A 187 -13.42 -20.48 3.15
N LEU A 188 -12.38 -21.09 3.74
CA LEU A 188 -12.02 -22.51 3.55
C LEU A 188 -12.42 -23.36 4.75
N GLN A 189 -12.25 -22.82 5.96
CA GLN A 189 -12.38 -23.59 7.19
C GLN A 189 -13.82 -23.54 7.73
N ASN A 190 -14.26 -22.41 8.29
CA ASN A 190 -15.64 -22.14 8.71
C ASN A 190 -15.76 -20.73 9.31
N LYS A 191 -16.95 -20.39 9.83
CA LYS A 191 -17.18 -19.23 10.70
C LYS A 191 -16.85 -19.48 12.17
N ASN A 192 -16.68 -18.40 12.93
CA ASN A 192 -16.46 -18.38 14.38
C ASN A 192 -15.25 -19.21 14.83
N LEU A 193 -14.18 -19.20 14.06
CA LEU A 193 -12.94 -19.87 14.43
C LEU A 193 -12.22 -19.06 15.50
N GLU A 194 -11.81 -19.75 16.56
CA GLU A 194 -11.08 -19.17 17.69
C GLU A 194 -9.59 -19.46 17.53
N TYR A 195 -8.78 -18.41 17.40
CA TYR A 195 -7.32 -18.53 17.33
C TYR A 195 -6.74 -17.71 18.47
N SER A 196 -5.78 -18.27 19.20
CA SER A 196 -5.01 -17.46 20.14
C SER A 196 -4.31 -16.33 19.38
N TYR A 197 -4.05 -15.21 20.06
CA TYR A 197 -3.28 -14.11 19.46
C TYR A 197 -1.92 -14.57 18.95
N SER A 198 -1.29 -15.53 19.63
CA SER A 198 -0.02 -16.12 19.21
C SER A 198 -0.17 -16.93 17.92
N ASP A 199 -1.14 -17.85 17.86
CA ASP A 199 -1.35 -18.71 16.69
C ASP A 199 -1.76 -17.89 15.46
N PHE A 200 -2.58 -16.86 15.66
CA PHE A 200 -2.92 -15.93 14.59
C PHE A 200 -1.70 -15.14 14.11
N ASN A 201 -0.87 -14.64 15.03
CA ASN A 201 0.35 -13.91 14.68
C ASN A 201 1.36 -14.79 13.93
N GLU A 202 1.40 -16.10 14.18
CA GLU A 202 2.30 -17.01 13.47
C GLU A 202 2.04 -17.04 11.95
N ILE A 203 0.76 -17.03 11.54
CA ILE A 203 0.35 -16.99 10.14
C ILE A 203 0.27 -15.57 9.57
N TRP A 204 0.03 -14.58 10.42
CA TRP A 204 -0.14 -13.18 10.02
C TRP A 204 1.19 -12.46 9.81
N LYS A 205 2.23 -12.81 10.59
CA LYS A 205 3.57 -12.24 10.45
C LYS A 205 4.17 -12.43 9.06
N LYS A 206 3.64 -13.35 8.28
CA LYS A 206 4.12 -13.71 6.94
C LYS A 206 3.85 -12.62 5.90
N PHE A 207 2.99 -11.67 6.26
CA PHE A 207 2.53 -10.56 5.43
C PHE A 207 2.60 -9.23 6.22
N ASN A 208 3.73 -8.94 6.90
CA ASN A 208 3.91 -7.70 7.67
C ASN A 208 2.79 -7.33 8.68
N TYR A 209 1.99 -8.31 9.12
CA TYR A 209 0.79 -8.08 9.90
C TYR A 209 -0.20 -7.11 9.22
N GLU A 210 -0.31 -7.21 7.90
CA GLU A 210 -1.17 -6.35 7.09
C GLU A 210 -2.66 -6.62 7.31
N TYR A 211 -3.44 -5.54 7.37
CA TYR A 211 -4.88 -5.58 7.55
C TYR A 211 -5.58 -4.48 6.76
N LEU A 212 -6.86 -4.74 6.45
CA LEU A 212 -7.79 -3.80 5.85
C LEU A 212 -9.01 -3.62 6.75
N VAL A 213 -9.36 -2.35 7.00
CA VAL A 213 -10.61 -1.95 7.64
C VAL A 213 -11.43 -1.14 6.65
N LEU A 214 -12.69 -1.53 6.44
CA LEU A 214 -13.65 -0.77 5.64
C LEU A 214 -14.32 0.25 6.57
N VAL A 215 -13.94 1.53 6.53
CA VAL A 215 -14.45 2.51 7.51
C VAL A 215 -15.65 3.26 6.94
N PRO A 216 -16.84 3.18 7.57
CA PRO A 216 -17.97 4.03 7.23
C PRO A 216 -17.64 5.51 7.40
N LYS A 217 -18.24 6.40 6.59
CA LYS A 217 -17.92 7.84 6.61
C LYS A 217 -18.11 8.50 7.98
N ASP A 218 -19.11 8.06 8.74
CA ASP A 218 -19.41 8.52 10.10
C ASP A 218 -18.43 8.01 11.16
N ARG A 219 -17.58 7.03 10.83
CA ARG A 219 -16.60 6.41 11.73
C ARG A 219 -15.15 6.81 11.46
N VAL A 220 -14.89 7.64 10.44
CA VAL A 220 -13.52 8.06 10.06
C VAL A 220 -12.76 8.71 11.23
N GLN A 221 -13.41 9.56 12.02
CA GLN A 221 -12.75 10.18 13.19
C GLN A 221 -12.33 9.16 14.24
N ILE A 222 -13.18 8.16 14.51
CA ILE A 222 -12.89 7.06 15.43
C ILE A 222 -11.71 6.23 14.89
N ALA A 223 -11.77 5.86 13.61
CA ALA A 223 -10.71 5.08 12.98
C ALA A 223 -9.34 5.80 13.02
N ASN A 224 -9.31 7.10 12.77
CA ASN A 224 -8.10 7.91 12.89
C ASN A 224 -7.58 7.97 14.32
N ALA A 225 -8.47 8.08 15.32
CA ALA A 225 -8.09 8.05 16.72
C ALA A 225 -7.55 6.66 17.16
N ILE A 226 -8.06 5.58 16.57
CA ILE A 226 -7.54 4.21 16.77
C ILE A 226 -6.14 4.07 16.18
N LEU A 227 -5.93 4.56 14.96
CA LEU A 227 -4.65 4.51 14.26
C LEU A 227 -3.56 5.35 14.94
N GLY A 228 -3.92 6.50 15.52
CA GLY A 228 -2.93 7.43 16.03
C GLY A 228 -1.98 7.88 14.92
N GLU A 229 -0.67 7.72 15.11
CA GLU A 229 0.32 8.11 14.09
C GLU A 229 0.21 7.29 12.79
N TYR A 230 -0.36 6.09 12.84
CA TYR A 230 -0.58 5.26 11.65
C TYR A 230 -1.65 5.82 10.69
N THR A 231 -2.28 6.96 11.01
CA THR A 231 -3.02 7.72 9.98
C THR A 231 -2.10 8.07 8.82
N ASP A 232 -0.83 8.39 9.09
CA ASP A 232 0.21 8.45 8.07
C ASP A 232 0.70 7.02 7.78
N VAL A 233 0.41 6.55 6.56
CA VAL A 233 0.83 5.22 6.10
C VAL A 233 2.35 5.05 6.14
N LYS A 234 3.11 6.13 5.91
CA LYS A 234 4.57 6.09 5.93
C LYS A 234 5.09 5.80 7.33
N VAL A 235 4.45 6.33 8.38
CA VAL A 235 4.82 6.04 9.77
C VAL A 235 4.59 4.56 10.07
N ALA A 236 3.45 3.99 9.66
CA ALA A 236 3.18 2.56 9.85
C ALA A 236 4.24 1.66 9.18
N TRP A 237 4.67 1.99 7.96
CA TRP A 237 5.73 1.25 7.26
C TRP A 237 7.13 1.48 7.86
N GLN A 238 7.42 2.69 8.37
CA GLN A 238 8.65 2.94 9.11
C GLN A 238 8.73 2.10 10.39
N ASP A 239 7.60 1.92 11.09
CA ASP A 239 7.55 1.05 12.25
C ASP A 239 7.60 -0.45 11.87
N ALA A 240 7.08 -0.83 10.70
CA ALA A 240 7.28 -2.18 10.15
C ALA A 240 8.77 -2.47 9.89
N VAL A 241 9.54 -1.50 9.36
CA VAL A 241 11.00 -1.61 9.23
C VAL A 241 11.65 -1.85 10.60
N LYS A 242 11.34 -1.03 11.60
CA LYS A 242 11.90 -1.18 12.96
C LYS A 242 11.54 -2.53 13.59
N ASN A 243 10.30 -2.98 13.40
CA ASN A 243 9.83 -4.25 13.91
C ASN A 243 10.61 -5.42 13.32
N SER A 244 10.76 -5.47 11.99
CA SER A 244 11.54 -6.51 11.33
C SER A 244 13.02 -6.46 11.72
N GLU A 245 13.61 -5.26 11.85
CA GLU A 245 14.99 -5.13 12.37
C GLU A 245 15.13 -5.65 13.80
N ASN A 246 14.15 -5.42 14.67
CA ASN A 246 14.13 -5.97 16.04
C ASN A 246 14.01 -7.49 16.05
N GLN A 247 13.16 -8.05 15.18
CA GLN A 247 13.03 -9.50 15.01
C GLN A 247 14.37 -10.10 14.56
N LEU A 248 15.04 -9.48 13.60
CA LEU A 248 16.34 -9.93 13.10
C LEU A 248 17.51 -9.76 14.08
N ARG A 249 17.39 -8.84 15.06
CA ARG A 249 18.34 -8.76 16.18
C ARG A 249 18.19 -9.95 17.13
N SER A 250 16.97 -10.45 17.30
CA SER A 250 16.67 -11.61 18.14
C SER A 250 16.96 -12.93 17.43
N ASP A 251 16.61 -13.03 16.15
CA ASP A 251 16.87 -14.17 15.28
C ASP A 251 17.27 -13.68 13.89
N SER A 252 18.59 -13.66 13.63
CA SER A 252 19.12 -13.22 12.33
C SER A 252 18.76 -14.16 11.17
N ASN A 253 18.25 -15.36 11.45
CA ASN A 253 17.90 -16.36 10.45
C ASN A 253 16.38 -16.40 10.17
N ASP A 254 15.56 -15.55 10.80
CA ASP A 254 14.12 -15.49 10.48
C ASP A 254 13.93 -14.97 9.03
N ILE A 255 13.65 -15.91 8.14
CA ILE A 255 13.46 -15.66 6.70
C ILE A 255 12.29 -14.71 6.44
N TYR A 256 11.24 -14.77 7.27
CA TYR A 256 10.03 -13.97 7.10
C TYR A 256 10.24 -12.56 7.65
N ALA A 257 10.93 -12.41 8.78
CA ALA A 257 11.33 -11.09 9.27
C ALA A 257 12.19 -10.35 8.24
N ARG A 258 13.11 -11.06 7.58
CA ARG A 258 13.96 -10.46 6.54
C ARG A 258 13.18 -10.11 5.28
N PHE A 259 12.27 -10.97 4.84
CA PHE A 259 11.40 -10.66 3.70
C PHE A 259 10.45 -9.50 4.00
N ASN A 260 9.85 -9.49 5.19
CA ASN A 260 9.05 -8.37 5.68
C ASN A 260 9.82 -7.06 5.69
N LEU A 261 11.09 -7.09 6.13
CA LEU A 261 11.97 -5.93 6.06
C LEU A 261 12.13 -5.43 4.62
N SER A 262 12.35 -6.32 3.65
CA SER A 262 12.41 -5.94 2.23
C SER A 262 11.14 -5.23 1.75
N VAL A 263 9.97 -5.80 2.04
CA VAL A 263 8.66 -5.22 1.69
C VAL A 263 8.44 -3.87 2.38
N ALA A 264 8.75 -3.75 3.66
CA ALA A 264 8.61 -2.50 4.41
C ALA A 264 9.56 -1.41 3.89
N LEU A 265 10.80 -1.79 3.52
CA LEU A 265 11.78 -0.88 2.94
C LEU A 265 11.33 -0.32 1.58
N PHE A 266 10.71 -1.16 0.74
CA PHE A 266 10.09 -0.70 -0.50
C PHE A 266 9.02 0.37 -0.23
N ASN A 267 8.12 0.11 0.72
CA ASN A 267 7.03 1.02 1.05
C ASN A 267 7.48 2.36 1.67
N VAL A 268 8.68 2.43 2.28
CA VAL A 268 9.27 3.71 2.74
C VAL A 268 10.18 4.38 1.69
N GLY A 269 10.37 3.75 0.52
CA GLY A 269 11.17 4.26 -0.62
C GLY A 269 12.66 3.92 -0.58
N ASP A 270 13.09 3.01 0.30
CA ASP A 270 14.48 2.54 0.38
C ASP A 270 14.69 1.30 -0.51
N TYR A 271 14.55 1.50 -1.82
CA TYR A 271 14.57 0.41 -2.80
C TYR A 271 15.89 -0.37 -2.80
N ARG A 272 17.02 0.29 -2.53
CA ARG A 272 18.33 -0.37 -2.47
C ARG A 272 18.39 -1.37 -1.32
N ARG A 273 18.05 -0.94 -0.09
CA ARG A 273 18.03 -1.88 1.04
C ARG A 273 16.94 -2.94 0.87
N SER A 274 15.81 -2.60 0.24
CA SER A 274 14.76 -3.56 -0.07
C SER A 274 15.29 -4.76 -0.87
N VAL A 275 16.00 -4.52 -1.98
CA VAL A 275 16.56 -5.62 -2.78
C VAL A 275 17.69 -6.36 -2.07
N GLU A 276 18.54 -5.65 -1.33
CA GLU A 276 19.65 -6.26 -0.55
C GLU A 276 19.13 -7.25 0.52
N GLU A 277 18.02 -6.92 1.20
CA GLU A 277 17.41 -7.84 2.18
C GLU A 277 16.66 -8.99 1.50
N PHE A 278 16.02 -8.74 0.36
CA PHE A 278 15.37 -9.80 -0.42
C PHE A 278 16.37 -10.85 -0.92
N GLU A 279 17.50 -10.41 -1.49
CA GLU A 279 18.53 -11.31 -2.04
C GLU A 279 19.10 -12.28 -1.00
N LYS A 280 19.12 -11.90 0.28
CA LYS A 280 19.58 -12.76 1.39
C LYS A 280 18.66 -13.95 1.64
N VAL A 281 17.37 -13.87 1.26
CA VAL A 281 16.37 -14.91 1.54
C VAL A 281 15.66 -15.45 0.30
N GLU A 282 15.86 -14.90 -0.89
CA GLU A 282 15.16 -15.30 -2.12
C GLU A 282 15.11 -16.84 -2.31
N ASN A 283 16.25 -17.51 -2.17
CA ASN A 283 16.35 -18.96 -2.37
C ASN A 283 15.77 -19.81 -1.21
N LEU A 284 15.36 -19.16 -0.12
CA LEU A 284 14.76 -19.79 1.06
C LEU A 284 13.25 -19.55 1.13
N LEU A 285 12.73 -18.60 0.35
CA LEU A 285 11.32 -18.27 0.34
C LEU A 285 10.52 -19.33 -0.41
N PRO A 286 9.27 -19.61 0.02
CA PRO A 286 8.36 -20.40 -0.78
C PRO A 286 8.20 -19.81 -2.19
N PHE A 287 8.13 -20.66 -3.20
CA PHE A 287 8.12 -20.21 -4.61
C PHE A 287 6.91 -19.31 -4.95
N ARG A 288 5.81 -19.42 -4.20
CA ARG A 288 4.60 -18.59 -4.35
C ARG A 288 4.68 -17.22 -3.66
N THR A 289 5.75 -16.92 -2.91
CA THR A 289 5.85 -15.66 -2.17
C THR A 289 5.61 -14.44 -3.07
N LEU A 290 6.25 -14.42 -4.25
CA LEU A 290 6.11 -13.35 -5.22
C LEU A 290 4.82 -13.41 -6.05
N TRP A 291 3.93 -14.37 -5.80
CA TRP A 291 2.55 -14.33 -6.31
C TRP A 291 1.67 -13.39 -5.47
N TYR A 292 2.12 -13.06 -4.26
CA TYR A 292 1.34 -12.31 -3.29
C TYR A 292 1.98 -10.97 -2.91
N GLN A 293 3.31 -10.89 -2.94
CA GLN A 293 4.09 -9.71 -2.54
C GLN A 293 5.15 -9.43 -3.61
N ILE A 294 4.88 -8.45 -4.47
CA ILE A 294 5.71 -8.12 -5.65
C ILE A 294 6.70 -6.97 -5.41
N GLU A 295 6.71 -6.41 -4.21
CA GLU A 295 7.49 -5.24 -3.82
C GLU A 295 8.99 -5.39 -4.16
N PRO A 296 9.65 -6.56 -3.99
CA PRO A 296 11.04 -6.70 -4.43
C PRO A 296 11.23 -6.53 -5.94
N ILE A 297 10.26 -6.98 -6.75
CA ILE A 297 10.29 -6.83 -8.21
C ILE A 297 10.14 -5.35 -8.57
N GLN A 298 9.23 -4.65 -7.90
CA GLN A 298 9.04 -3.21 -8.06
C GLN A 298 10.28 -2.42 -7.61
N ALA A 299 10.94 -2.83 -6.52
CA ALA A 299 12.18 -2.21 -6.06
C ALA A 299 13.30 -2.31 -7.13
N TYR A 300 13.48 -3.46 -7.78
CA TYR A 300 14.41 -3.57 -8.90
C TYR A 300 14.04 -2.66 -10.08
N PHE A 301 12.75 -2.50 -10.38
CA PHE A 301 12.28 -1.56 -11.41
C PHE A 301 12.64 -0.11 -11.08
N GLU A 302 12.41 0.33 -9.83
CA GLU A 302 12.76 1.68 -9.37
C GLU A 302 14.28 1.93 -9.41
N LEU A 303 15.09 0.90 -9.15
CA LEU A 303 16.56 0.95 -9.27
C LEU A 303 17.06 0.89 -10.72
N GLY A 304 16.18 0.69 -11.70
CA GLY A 304 16.56 0.54 -13.11
C GLY A 304 17.19 -0.81 -13.46
N ASN A 305 17.16 -1.80 -12.56
CA ASN A 305 17.68 -3.14 -12.81
C ASN A 305 16.67 -3.99 -13.58
N TYR A 306 16.45 -3.62 -14.84
CA TYR A 306 15.40 -4.20 -15.68
C TYR A 306 15.64 -5.65 -16.07
N ASP A 307 16.89 -6.07 -16.20
CA ASP A 307 17.23 -7.48 -16.49
C ASP A 307 16.74 -8.39 -15.36
N ARG A 308 16.92 -7.95 -14.11
CA ARG A 308 16.44 -8.67 -12.94
C ARG A 308 14.91 -8.72 -12.86
N VAL A 309 14.23 -7.62 -13.21
CA VAL A 309 12.76 -7.61 -13.32
C VAL A 309 12.30 -8.64 -14.35
N PHE A 310 12.90 -8.69 -15.54
CA PHE A 310 12.55 -9.69 -16.55
C PHE A 310 12.84 -11.11 -16.09
N GLU A 311 13.97 -11.36 -15.41
CA GLU A 311 14.31 -12.68 -14.89
C GLU A 311 13.22 -13.19 -13.92
N ILE A 312 12.89 -12.40 -12.90
CA ILE A 312 11.93 -12.81 -11.86
C ILE A 312 10.51 -12.90 -12.45
N THR A 313 10.08 -11.92 -13.25
CA THR A 313 8.75 -11.97 -13.88
C THR A 313 8.62 -13.14 -14.85
N ASN A 314 9.67 -13.52 -15.58
CA ASN A 314 9.65 -14.72 -16.41
C ASN A 314 9.50 -15.99 -15.56
N LYS A 315 10.13 -16.07 -14.38
CA LYS A 315 9.92 -17.21 -13.46
C LYS A 315 8.47 -17.29 -12.99
N VAL A 316 7.87 -16.17 -12.56
CA VAL A 316 6.48 -16.14 -12.07
C VAL A 316 5.48 -16.48 -13.19
N LEU A 317 5.57 -15.78 -14.32
CA LEU A 317 4.61 -15.89 -15.42
C LEU A 317 4.69 -17.24 -16.17
N ASN A 318 5.84 -17.92 -16.12
CA ASN A 318 6.01 -19.26 -16.71
C ASN A 318 5.82 -20.40 -15.71
N ASN A 319 5.62 -20.11 -14.42
CA ASN A 319 5.45 -21.12 -13.37
C ASN A 319 4.10 -20.94 -12.68
N TYR A 320 3.05 -21.42 -13.35
CA TYR A 320 1.66 -21.50 -12.87
C TYR A 320 0.91 -20.18 -12.60
N ASN A 321 1.55 -19.00 -12.61
CA ASN A 321 0.90 -17.71 -12.37
C ASN A 321 1.04 -16.76 -13.57
N ARG A 322 0.51 -17.19 -14.72
CA ARG A 322 0.57 -16.41 -15.96
C ARG A 322 -0.46 -15.27 -16.00
N ALA A 323 -1.61 -15.41 -15.34
CA ALA A 323 -2.61 -14.35 -15.26
C ALA A 323 -2.29 -13.33 -14.16
N PHE A 324 -1.11 -12.71 -14.26
CA PHE A 324 -0.63 -11.68 -13.33
C PHE A 324 -0.40 -10.35 -14.07
N SER A 325 -1.45 -9.54 -14.12
CA SER A 325 -1.54 -8.34 -14.97
C SER A 325 -0.48 -7.28 -14.64
N GLU A 326 -0.18 -7.09 -13.37
CA GLU A 326 0.75 -6.08 -12.84
C GLU A 326 2.19 -6.36 -13.30
N LEU A 327 2.58 -7.62 -13.44
CA LEU A 327 3.90 -7.98 -13.97
C LEU A 327 4.03 -7.63 -15.45
N TYR A 328 2.95 -7.74 -16.22
CA TYR A 328 2.93 -7.29 -17.61
C TYR A 328 2.96 -5.76 -17.72
N ILE A 329 2.25 -5.04 -16.84
CA ILE A 329 2.38 -3.57 -16.74
C ILE A 329 3.83 -3.19 -16.48
N LEU A 330 4.50 -3.84 -15.52
CA LEU A 330 5.88 -3.53 -15.17
C LEU A 330 6.82 -3.75 -16.36
N ARG A 331 6.69 -4.88 -17.06
CA ARG A 331 7.45 -5.19 -18.28
C ARG A 331 7.19 -4.18 -19.41
N GLY A 332 5.94 -3.79 -19.63
CA GLY A 332 5.57 -2.79 -20.63
C GLY A 332 6.19 -1.43 -20.34
N LYS A 333 6.15 -0.97 -19.07
CA LYS A 333 6.82 0.26 -18.61
C LYS A 333 8.32 0.24 -18.85
N ILE A 334 8.98 -0.92 -18.68
CA ILE A 334 10.40 -1.09 -19.03
C ILE A 334 10.62 -0.89 -20.53
N TYR A 335 9.83 -1.56 -21.37
CA TYR A 335 9.95 -1.40 -22.83
C TYR A 335 9.66 0.01 -23.31
N GLN A 336 8.80 0.75 -22.61
CA GLN A 336 8.50 2.15 -22.90
C GLN A 336 9.73 3.02 -22.65
N LYS A 337 10.44 2.81 -21.52
CA LYS A 337 11.72 3.47 -21.25
C LYS A 337 12.81 3.12 -22.27
N GLN A 338 12.71 1.94 -22.91
CA GLN A 338 13.63 1.49 -23.97
C GLN A 338 13.20 1.92 -25.39
N GLY A 339 12.05 2.58 -25.56
CA GLY A 339 11.53 2.98 -26.88
C GLY A 339 11.07 1.82 -27.78
N LYS A 340 10.74 0.65 -27.21
CA LYS A 340 10.37 -0.56 -27.98
C LYS A 340 8.85 -0.68 -28.16
N THR A 341 8.23 0.22 -28.92
CA THR A 341 6.76 0.38 -29.04
C THR A 341 5.99 -0.92 -29.26
N ALA A 342 6.43 -1.79 -30.18
CA ALA A 342 5.75 -3.06 -30.45
C ALA A 342 5.70 -3.99 -29.22
N LEU A 343 6.77 -4.00 -28.41
CA LEU A 343 6.82 -4.78 -27.18
C LEU A 343 6.01 -4.13 -26.05
N VAL A 344 5.96 -2.79 -25.99
CA VAL A 344 5.12 -2.07 -25.02
C VAL A 344 3.65 -2.48 -25.17
N ARG A 345 3.14 -2.33 -26.41
CA ARG A 345 1.76 -2.71 -26.75
C ARG A 345 1.49 -4.18 -26.42
N ALA A 346 2.39 -5.08 -26.80
CA ALA A 346 2.22 -6.52 -26.55
C ALA A 346 2.15 -6.88 -25.06
N GLU A 347 2.85 -6.17 -24.15
CA GLU A 347 2.72 -6.43 -22.72
C GLU A 347 1.45 -5.80 -22.13
N PHE A 348 1.08 -4.59 -22.52
CA PHE A 348 -0.17 -3.98 -22.02
C PHE A 348 -1.43 -4.71 -22.54
N GLU A 349 -1.39 -5.24 -23.77
CA GLU A 349 -2.45 -6.13 -24.29
C GLU A 349 -2.63 -7.37 -23.40
N LYS A 350 -1.53 -7.98 -22.90
CA LYS A 350 -1.64 -9.10 -21.96
C LYS A 350 -2.19 -8.67 -20.60
N ALA A 351 -1.76 -7.51 -20.09
CA ALA A 351 -2.29 -6.99 -18.84
C ALA A 351 -3.83 -6.81 -18.92
N VAL A 352 -4.33 -6.19 -20.01
CA VAL A 352 -5.77 -6.03 -20.24
C VAL A 352 -6.46 -7.37 -20.50
N PHE A 353 -5.80 -8.30 -21.19
CA PHE A 353 -6.37 -9.64 -21.43
C PHE A 353 -6.63 -10.41 -20.12
N TYR A 354 -5.69 -10.34 -19.17
CA TYR A 354 -5.82 -11.03 -17.88
C TYR A 354 -6.64 -10.25 -16.86
N ASN A 355 -6.59 -8.92 -16.88
CA ASN A 355 -7.49 -8.09 -16.08
C ASN A 355 -8.02 -6.92 -16.89
N GLY A 356 -9.14 -7.17 -17.57
CA GLY A 356 -9.84 -6.16 -18.37
C GLY A 356 -10.45 -5.03 -17.55
N ASN A 357 -10.51 -5.15 -16.22
CA ASN A 357 -11.04 -4.12 -15.32
C ASN A 357 -9.94 -3.25 -14.71
N LEU A 358 -8.66 -3.57 -14.95
CA LEU A 358 -7.54 -2.84 -14.40
C LEU A 358 -7.36 -1.51 -15.16
N ALA A 359 -7.88 -0.42 -14.57
CA ALA A 359 -7.91 0.89 -15.21
C ALA A 359 -6.52 1.39 -15.65
N GLU A 360 -5.47 1.09 -14.88
CA GLU A 360 -4.09 1.41 -15.27
C GLU A 360 -3.68 0.70 -16.57
N ALA A 361 -3.98 -0.60 -16.70
CA ALA A 361 -3.64 -1.37 -17.91
C ALA A 361 -4.36 -0.82 -19.14
N GLN A 362 -5.64 -0.47 -19.01
CA GLN A 362 -6.44 0.13 -20.09
C GLN A 362 -5.84 1.46 -20.55
N ALA A 363 -5.60 2.38 -19.60
CA ALA A 363 -5.03 3.69 -19.89
C ALA A 363 -3.64 3.59 -20.53
N LEU A 364 -2.81 2.66 -20.05
CA LEU A 364 -1.50 2.40 -20.62
C LEU A 364 -1.61 1.88 -22.06
N LEU A 365 -2.49 0.91 -22.34
CA LEU A 365 -2.69 0.38 -23.69
C LEU A 365 -3.19 1.45 -24.68
N GLU A 366 -4.15 2.28 -24.26
CA GLU A 366 -4.68 3.39 -25.07
C GLU A 366 -3.61 4.42 -25.43
N SER A 367 -2.58 4.56 -24.59
CA SER A 367 -1.48 5.50 -24.80
C SER A 367 -0.34 4.99 -25.71
N THR A 368 -0.40 3.73 -26.18
CA THR A 368 0.71 3.08 -26.94
C THR A 368 0.72 3.25 -28.44
#